data_AF-A0A1B0CC13-F1
#
_entry.id   AF-A0A1B0CC13-F1
#
_cell.length_a   1.000
_cell.length_b   1.000
_cell.length_c   1.000
_cell.angle_alpha   90.00
_cell.angle_beta   90.00
_cell.angle_gamma   90.00
#
_symmetry.space_group_name_H-M   'P 1'
#
loop_
_entity.id
_entity.type
_entity.pdbx_description
1 polymer ?
#
loop_
_entity_poly.entity_id
_entity_poly.type
_entity_poly.pdbx_seq_one_letter_code
_entity_poly.pdbx_strand_id
1 'polypeptide(L)'
;MESWQKITLDTIQKSSQEITKARSLRSFIDVLLRQVAEDIFSQTEVTNVAFRKRIGEVKSTKERLEDVHRETLRQVNEIERNLGRLEHELVTKEGFIAACTMRLSERKKRPGTELCLDIPQETLLRELANLTLSCKQLEQMITDSKTTLRYLLNTQMQQEREINVRMNSLKVDEVDCMSLRQGLEFQSF
;
A
#
# COMPACT_ATOMS: atom_id res chain seq x y z
N MET A 1 -67.68 -47.50 -43.75
CA MET A 1 -66.70 -46.57 -44.35
C MET A 1 -66.74 -45.17 -43.72
N GLU A 2 -67.92 -44.58 -43.45
CA GLU A 2 -68.05 -43.23 -42.89
C GLU A 2 -67.35 -42.99 -41.53
N SER A 3 -67.34 -44.00 -40.64
CA SER A 3 -66.66 -43.90 -39.34
C SER A 3 -65.14 -43.68 -39.48
N TRP A 4 -64.49 -44.39 -40.41
CA TRP A 4 -63.06 -44.23 -40.68
C TRP A 4 -62.74 -42.87 -41.28
N GLN A 5 -63.54 -42.42 -42.25
CA GLN A 5 -63.33 -41.11 -42.87
C GLN A 5 -63.45 -39.98 -41.86
N LYS A 6 -64.42 -40.04 -40.93
CA LYS A 6 -64.60 -39.04 -39.86
C LYS A 6 -63.42 -39.05 -38.88
N ILE A 7 -62.94 -40.22 -38.46
CA ILE A 7 -61.78 -40.36 -37.55
C ILE A 7 -60.50 -39.81 -38.22
N THR A 8 -60.27 -40.12 -39.49
CA THR A 8 -59.11 -39.63 -40.24
C THR A 8 -59.17 -38.10 -40.38
N LEU A 9 -60.34 -37.53 -40.70
CA LEU A 9 -60.50 -36.08 -40.82
C LEU A 9 -60.23 -35.36 -39.49
N ASP A 10 -60.78 -35.88 -38.38
CA ASP A 10 -60.58 -35.34 -37.03
C ASP A 10 -59.09 -35.44 -36.61
N THR A 11 -58.42 -36.53 -36.97
CA THR A 11 -56.98 -36.71 -36.73
C THR A 11 -56.13 -35.71 -37.50
N ILE A 12 -56.44 -35.46 -38.77
CA ILE A 12 -55.76 -34.44 -39.60
C ILE A 12 -55.99 -33.05 -39.04
N GLN A 13 -57.22 -32.73 -38.60
CA GLN A 13 -57.53 -31.45 -38.00
C GLN A 13 -56.74 -31.23 -36.70
N LYS A 14 -56.71 -32.24 -35.82
CA LYS A 14 -55.93 -32.21 -34.58
C LYS A 14 -54.43 -32.05 -34.87
N SER A 15 -53.87 -32.82 -35.81
CA SER A 15 -52.44 -32.72 -36.14
C SER A 15 -52.09 -31.34 -36.72
N SER A 16 -52.94 -30.76 -37.57
CA SER A 16 -52.75 -29.41 -38.10
C SER A 16 -52.79 -28.34 -37.00
N GLN A 17 -53.69 -28.49 -36.01
CA GLN A 17 -53.74 -27.60 -34.85
C GLN A 17 -52.46 -27.70 -34.01
N GLU A 18 -51.98 -28.91 -33.74
CA GLU A 18 -50.73 -29.13 -32.99
C GLU A 18 -49.50 -28.58 -33.73
N ILE A 19 -49.41 -28.74 -35.06
CA ILE A 19 -48.33 -28.14 -35.86
C ILE A 19 -48.35 -26.62 -35.76
N THR A 20 -49.52 -26.00 -35.78
CA THR A 20 -49.65 -24.55 -35.68
C THR A 20 -49.19 -24.05 -34.31
N LYS A 21 -49.58 -24.74 -33.23
CA LYS A 21 -49.10 -24.45 -31.87
C LYS A 21 -47.59 -24.63 -31.76
N ALA A 22 -47.03 -25.71 -32.31
CA ALA A 22 -45.60 -25.97 -32.30
C ALA A 22 -44.79 -24.89 -33.05
N ARG A 23 -45.30 -24.39 -34.19
CA ARG A 23 -44.67 -23.28 -34.92
C ARG A 23 -44.65 -21.99 -34.11
N SER A 24 -45.77 -21.66 -33.47
CA SER A 24 -45.87 -20.49 -32.58
C SER A 24 -44.89 -20.61 -31.41
N LEU A 25 -44.83 -21.78 -30.77
CA LEU A 25 -43.89 -22.07 -29.69
C LEU A 25 -42.43 -21.94 -30.14
N ARG A 26 -42.09 -22.48 -31.32
CA ARG A 26 -40.73 -22.35 -31.87
C ARG A 26 -40.35 -20.89 -32.12
N SER A 27 -41.25 -20.11 -32.73
CA SER A 27 -41.01 -18.67 -32.94
C SER A 27 -40.81 -17.93 -31.62
N PHE A 28 -41.56 -18.30 -30.57
CA PHE A 28 -41.39 -17.71 -29.24
C PHE A 28 -40.04 -18.10 -28.62
N ILE A 29 -39.63 -19.37 -28.75
CA ILE A 29 -38.31 -19.85 -28.30
C ILE A 29 -37.18 -19.10 -29.03
N ASP A 30 -37.29 -18.91 -30.34
CA ASP A 30 -36.28 -18.20 -31.14
C ASP A 30 -36.12 -16.74 -30.67
N VAL A 31 -37.22 -16.07 -30.30
CA VAL A 31 -37.19 -14.72 -29.72
C VAL A 31 -36.53 -14.73 -28.34
N LEU A 32 -36.90 -15.67 -27.47
CA LEU A 32 -36.30 -15.80 -26.13
C LEU A 32 -34.80 -16.07 -26.20
N LEU A 33 -34.36 -16.97 -27.08
CA LEU A 33 -32.94 -17.27 -27.24
C LEU A 33 -32.14 -16.04 -27.70
N ARG A 34 -32.70 -15.25 -28.64
CA ARG A 34 -32.08 -14.00 -29.07
C ARG A 34 -31.97 -13.00 -27.93
N GLN A 35 -33.05 -12.81 -27.17
CA GLN A 35 -33.07 -11.89 -26.04
C GLN A 35 -32.07 -12.30 -24.95
N VAL A 36 -32.01 -13.59 -24.61
CA VAL A 36 -31.05 -14.12 -23.63
C VAL A 36 -29.61 -13.91 -24.11
N ALA A 37 -29.34 -14.10 -25.41
CA ALA A 37 -28.01 -13.86 -25.98
C ALA A 37 -27.61 -12.37 -25.89
N GLU A 38 -28.53 -11.45 -26.23
CA GLU A 38 -28.33 -10.01 -26.10
C GLU A 38 -28.10 -9.58 -24.65
N ASP A 39 -28.89 -10.13 -23.71
CA ASP A 39 -28.76 -9.86 -22.28
C ASP A 39 -27.41 -10.33 -21.74
N ILE A 40 -26.97 -11.54 -22.12
CA ILE A 40 -25.65 -12.09 -21.74
C ILE A 40 -24.52 -11.23 -22.29
N PHE A 41 -24.61 -10.80 -23.55
CA PHE A 41 -23.62 -9.94 -24.17
C PHE A 41 -23.53 -8.58 -23.46
N SER A 42 -24.67 -7.93 -23.26
CA SER A 42 -24.78 -6.65 -22.56
C SER A 42 -24.21 -6.74 -21.14
N GLN A 43 -24.60 -7.78 -20.39
CA GLN A 43 -24.10 -7.99 -19.04
C GLN A 43 -22.59 -8.26 -19.00
N THR A 44 -22.09 -8.99 -19.99
CA THR A 44 -20.65 -9.27 -20.12
C THR A 44 -19.86 -7.99 -20.30
N GLU A 45 -20.32 -7.09 -21.19
CA GLU A 45 -19.69 -5.80 -21.43
C GLU A 45 -19.76 -4.86 -20.23
N VAL A 46 -20.92 -4.75 -19.58
CA VAL A 46 -21.06 -3.96 -18.34
C VAL A 46 -20.06 -4.41 -17.27
N THR A 47 -19.93 -5.72 -17.07
CA THR A 47 -18.96 -6.28 -16.11
C THR A 47 -17.52 -6.04 -16.57
N ASN A 48 -17.19 -6.18 -17.86
CA ASN A 48 -15.86 -5.90 -18.40
C ASN A 48 -15.46 -4.43 -18.21
N VAL A 49 -16.39 -3.49 -18.39
CA VAL A 49 -16.16 -2.06 -18.12
C VAL A 49 -15.91 -1.83 -16.63
N ALA A 50 -16.69 -2.46 -15.75
CA ALA A 50 -16.49 -2.36 -14.31
C ALA A 50 -15.10 -2.89 -13.86
N PHE A 51 -14.65 -4.03 -14.40
CA PHE A 51 -13.31 -4.55 -14.17
C PHE A 51 -12.23 -3.57 -14.63
N ARG A 52 -12.32 -3.08 -15.88
CA ARG A 52 -11.34 -2.11 -16.43
C ARG A 52 -11.23 -0.86 -15.55
N LYS A 53 -12.37 -0.33 -15.09
CA LYS A 53 -12.40 0.82 -14.18
C LYS A 53 -11.70 0.51 -12.86
N ARG A 54 -12.08 -0.58 -12.19
CA ARG A 54 -11.49 -0.99 -10.90
C ARG A 54 -9.98 -1.26 -11.03
N ILE A 55 -9.55 -1.94 -12.09
CA ILE A 55 -8.12 -2.17 -12.36
C ILE A 55 -7.37 -0.84 -12.47
N GLY A 56 -7.91 0.13 -13.21
CA GLY A 56 -7.35 1.47 -13.31
C GLY A 56 -7.24 2.19 -11.96
N GLU A 57 -8.30 2.16 -11.16
CA GLU A 57 -8.31 2.74 -9.81
C GLU A 57 -7.28 2.09 -8.87
N VAL A 58 -7.15 0.76 -8.92
CA VAL A 58 -6.18 0.01 -8.10
C VAL A 58 -4.75 0.32 -8.56
N LYS A 59 -4.47 0.40 -9.87
CA LYS A 59 -3.17 0.81 -10.41
C LYS A 59 -2.78 2.20 -9.94
N SER A 60 -3.65 3.19 -10.14
CA SER A 60 -3.39 4.56 -9.69
C SER A 60 -3.18 4.65 -8.17
N THR A 61 -3.96 3.89 -7.39
CA THR A 61 -3.77 3.85 -5.94
C THR A 61 -2.42 3.22 -5.56
N LYS A 62 -2.03 2.14 -6.25
CA LYS A 62 -0.74 1.47 -6.04
C LYS A 62 0.43 2.41 -6.37
N GLU A 63 0.38 3.08 -7.51
CA GLU A 63 1.40 4.05 -7.93
C GLU A 63 1.57 5.16 -6.87
N ARG A 64 0.46 5.75 -6.41
CA ARG A 64 0.49 6.76 -5.34
C ARG A 64 1.07 6.21 -4.02
N LEU A 65 0.77 4.96 -3.67
CA LEU A 65 1.36 4.31 -2.50
C LEU A 65 2.87 4.10 -2.66
N GLU A 66 3.33 3.68 -3.84
CA GLU A 66 4.75 3.54 -4.17
C GLU A 66 5.48 4.88 -4.12
N ASP A 67 4.85 5.98 -4.54
CA ASP A 67 5.40 7.33 -4.45
C ASP A 67 5.63 7.75 -2.99
N VAL A 68 4.60 7.58 -2.15
CA VAL A 68 4.67 7.90 -0.71
C VAL A 68 5.67 6.98 0.01
N HIS A 69 5.79 5.73 -0.42
CA HIS A 69 6.78 4.79 0.09
C HIS A 69 8.21 5.23 -0.23
N ARG A 70 8.48 5.69 -1.47
CA ARG A 70 9.80 6.24 -1.84
C ARG A 70 10.15 7.48 -1.01
N GLU A 71 9.18 8.37 -0.75
CA GLU A 71 9.42 9.52 0.12
C GLU A 71 9.69 9.09 1.57
N THR A 72 8.98 8.08 2.08
CA THR A 72 9.23 7.51 3.42
C THR A 72 10.65 6.95 3.52
N LEU A 73 11.12 6.21 2.51
CA LEU A 73 12.51 5.72 2.43
C LEU A 73 13.52 6.87 2.40
N ARG A 74 13.23 7.96 1.67
CA ARG A 74 14.09 9.15 1.65
C ARG A 74 14.23 9.75 3.06
N GLN A 75 13.11 9.87 3.79
CA GLN A 75 13.08 10.39 5.15
C GLN A 75 13.81 9.49 6.14
N VAL A 76 13.66 8.17 6.04
CA VAL A 76 14.42 7.18 6.84
C VAL A 76 15.92 7.42 6.68
N ASN A 77 16.40 7.43 5.43
CA ASN A 77 17.81 7.66 5.13
C ASN A 77 18.32 9.02 5.65
N GLU A 78 17.48 10.05 5.60
CA GLU A 78 17.81 11.39 6.12
C GLU A 78 17.97 11.39 7.63
N ILE A 79 17.05 10.74 8.36
CA ILE A 79 17.14 10.62 9.81
C ILE A 79 18.34 9.76 10.23
N GLU A 80 18.63 8.66 9.54
CA GLU A 80 19.81 7.84 9.84
C GLU A 80 21.12 8.63 9.67
N ARG A 81 21.25 9.42 8.61
CA ARG A 81 22.40 10.34 8.44
C ARG A 81 22.47 11.39 9.54
N ASN A 82 21.34 12.00 9.90
CA ASN A 82 21.30 12.98 10.98
C ASN A 82 21.69 12.36 12.33
N LEU A 83 21.23 11.14 12.60
CA LEU A 83 21.54 10.39 13.80
C LEU A 83 23.04 10.11 13.89
N GLY A 84 23.67 9.64 12.80
CA GLY A 84 25.12 9.44 12.76
C GLY A 84 25.91 10.73 13.03
N ARG A 85 25.42 11.88 12.52
CA ARG A 85 26.02 13.19 12.81
C ARG A 85 25.88 13.58 14.30
N LEU A 86 24.69 13.39 14.87
CA LEU A 86 24.43 13.71 16.28
C LEU A 86 25.26 12.82 17.22
N GLU A 87 25.36 11.53 16.93
CA GLU A 87 26.17 10.58 17.70
C GLU A 87 27.66 10.93 17.62
N HIS A 88 28.16 11.32 16.43
CA HIS A 88 29.54 11.79 16.28
C HIS A 88 29.82 13.09 17.07
N GLU A 89 28.88 14.05 17.03
CA GLU A 89 29.02 15.30 17.77
C GLU A 89 28.99 15.07 19.29
N LEU A 90 28.15 14.15 19.76
CA LEU A 90 28.09 13.75 21.17
C LEU A 90 29.44 13.20 21.63
N VAL A 91 29.99 12.20 20.92
CA VAL A 91 31.30 11.60 21.25
C VAL A 91 32.41 12.66 21.26
N THR A 92 32.36 13.61 20.32
CA THR A 92 33.34 14.70 20.26
C THR A 92 33.26 15.58 21.51
N LYS A 93 32.05 15.96 21.94
CA LYS A 93 31.86 16.78 23.14
C LYS A 93 32.18 16.03 24.44
N GLU A 94 31.90 14.73 24.51
CA GLU A 94 32.33 13.88 25.62
C GLU A 94 33.87 13.86 25.75
N GLY A 95 34.58 13.84 24.62
CA GLY A 95 36.04 14.01 24.60
C GLY A 95 36.49 15.35 25.20
N PHE A 96 35.80 16.45 24.90
CA PHE A 96 36.08 17.75 25.51
C PHE A 96 35.77 17.78 27.02
N ILE A 97 34.69 17.12 27.46
CA ILE A 97 34.36 16.95 28.88
C ILE A 97 35.48 16.20 29.60
N ALA A 98 35.97 15.10 29.03
CA ALA A 98 37.07 14.32 29.59
C ALA A 98 38.35 15.17 29.72
N ALA A 99 38.69 15.94 28.68
CA ALA A 99 39.83 16.85 28.71
C ALA A 99 39.69 17.94 29.78
N CYS A 100 38.51 18.57 29.91
CA CYS A 100 38.23 19.57 30.95
C CYS A 100 38.33 18.96 32.36
N THR A 101 37.77 17.76 32.55
CA THR A 101 37.79 17.03 33.82
C THR A 101 39.22 16.67 34.23
N MET A 102 40.03 16.20 33.28
CA MET A 102 41.46 15.93 33.50
C MET A 102 42.24 17.20 33.85
N ARG A 103 41.99 18.32 33.15
CA ARG A 103 42.62 19.60 33.50
C ARG A 103 42.24 20.06 34.91
N LEU A 104 40.97 19.91 35.29
CA LEU A 104 40.50 20.24 36.64
C LEU A 104 41.10 19.32 37.71
N SER A 105 41.29 18.03 37.42
CA SER A 105 41.91 17.10 38.37
C SER A 105 43.39 17.37 38.58
N GLU A 106 44.14 17.72 37.53
CA GLU A 106 45.55 18.14 37.67
C GLU A 106 45.68 19.44 38.47
N ARG A 107 44.78 20.40 38.26
CA ARG A 107 44.78 21.66 39.04
C ARG A 107 44.51 21.43 40.53
N LYS A 108 43.73 20.41 40.89
CA LYS A 108 43.50 20.01 42.29
C LYS A 108 44.74 19.43 42.98
N LYS A 109 45.79 19.07 42.24
CA LYS A 109 47.05 18.52 42.78
C LYS A 109 48.11 19.60 43.09
N ARG A 110 47.83 20.88 42.79
CA ARG A 110 48.77 21.99 43.04
C ARG A 110 49.08 22.13 44.54
N PRO A 111 50.35 22.25 44.95
CA PRO A 111 50.71 22.37 46.36
C PRO A 111 50.53 23.79 46.91
N GLY A 112 50.20 23.89 48.21
CA GLY A 112 50.28 25.13 48.98
C GLY A 112 49.41 26.27 48.44
N THR A 113 50.02 27.44 48.25
CA THR A 113 49.33 28.69 47.83
C THR A 113 48.94 28.72 46.36
N GLU A 114 49.43 27.77 45.55
CA GLU A 114 49.05 27.63 44.12
C GLU A 114 47.69 26.96 43.93
N LEU A 115 47.14 26.35 44.99
CA LEU A 115 45.76 25.86 45.02
C LEU A 115 44.80 27.03 45.25
N CYS A 116 44.59 27.82 44.21
CA CYS A 116 43.71 28.98 44.24
C CYS A 116 42.59 28.86 43.20
N LEU A 117 41.46 29.54 43.47
CA LEU A 117 40.37 29.74 42.51
C LEU A 117 40.76 30.89 41.57
N ASP A 118 41.64 30.60 40.62
CA ASP A 118 42.05 31.54 39.60
C ASP A 118 41.08 31.55 38.39
N ILE A 119 41.16 32.58 37.56
CA ILE A 119 40.29 32.77 36.39
C ILE A 119 40.22 31.52 35.49
N PRO A 120 41.34 30.80 35.20
CA PRO A 120 41.25 29.59 34.39
C PRO A 120 40.51 28.43 35.09
N GLN A 121 40.57 28.31 36.43
CA GLN A 121 39.78 27.32 37.17
C GLN A 121 38.27 27.60 37.03
N GLU A 122 37.85 28.85 37.18
CA GLU A 122 36.44 29.24 37.01
C GLU A 122 35.95 29.03 35.57
N THR A 123 36.80 29.38 34.60
CA THR A 123 36.47 29.22 33.18
C THR A 123 36.29 27.75 32.81
N LEU A 124 37.16 26.85 33.28
CA LEU A 124 37.04 25.40 33.06
C LEU A 124 35.78 24.82 33.70
N LEU A 125 35.39 25.27 34.90
CA LEU A 125 34.15 24.84 35.54
C LEU A 125 32.91 25.28 34.74
N ARG A 126 32.91 26.52 34.24
CA ARG A 126 31.84 27.05 33.38
C ARG A 126 31.76 26.30 32.05
N GLU A 127 32.91 26.05 31.41
CA GLU A 127 33.01 25.29 30.16
C GLU A 127 32.49 23.86 30.34
N LEU A 128 32.90 23.18 31.42
CA LEU A 128 32.41 21.84 31.76
C LEU A 128 30.89 21.82 31.95
N ALA A 129 30.33 22.80 32.66
CA ALA A 129 28.88 22.91 32.84
C ALA A 129 28.15 23.10 31.50
N ASN A 130 28.66 23.98 30.63
CA ASN A 130 28.09 24.23 29.31
C ASN A 130 28.18 22.99 28.39
N LEU A 131 29.33 22.31 28.37
CA LEU A 131 29.51 21.08 27.60
C LEU A 131 28.57 19.97 28.08
N THR A 132 28.41 19.82 29.39
CA THR A 132 27.50 18.83 29.99
C THR A 132 26.05 19.11 29.60
N LEU A 133 25.61 20.38 29.64
CA LEU A 133 24.28 20.77 29.18
C LEU A 133 24.08 20.47 27.68
N SER A 134 25.08 20.79 26.86
CA SER A 134 25.03 20.54 25.41
C SER A 134 24.98 19.04 25.10
N CYS A 135 25.70 18.19 25.83
CA CYS A 135 25.62 16.73 25.65
C CYS A 135 24.22 16.21 26.00
N LYS A 136 23.62 16.67 27.10
CA LYS A 136 22.23 16.30 27.45
C LYS A 136 21.22 16.67 26.37
N GLN A 137 21.40 17.83 25.73
CA GLN A 137 20.56 18.25 24.61
C GLN A 137 20.75 17.32 23.39
N LEU A 138 21.99 16.95 23.06
CA LEU A 138 22.27 16.00 21.98
C LEU A 138 21.69 14.61 22.25
N GLU A 139 21.81 14.09 23.48
CA GLU A 139 21.21 12.82 23.90
C GLU A 139 19.68 12.83 23.72
N GLN A 140 19.03 13.93 24.08
CA GLN A 140 17.59 14.10 23.86
C GLN A 140 17.26 14.09 22.36
N MET A 141 17.98 14.87 21.55
CA MET A 141 17.78 14.91 20.10
C MET A 141 17.99 13.55 19.43
N ILE A 142 18.97 12.77 19.90
CA ILE A 142 19.20 11.40 19.45
C ILE A 142 18.00 10.51 19.82
N THR A 143 17.50 10.62 21.05
CA THR A 143 16.34 9.85 21.51
C THR A 143 15.08 10.15 20.70
N ASP A 144 14.83 11.44 20.42
CA ASP A 144 13.72 11.88 19.60
C ASP A 144 13.87 11.36 18.15
N SER A 145 15.06 11.50 17.56
CA SER A 145 15.37 10.99 16.22
C SER A 145 15.20 9.48 16.12
N LYS A 146 15.63 8.71 17.13
CA LYS A 146 15.43 7.25 17.21
C LYS A 146 13.95 6.88 17.30
N THR A 147 13.13 7.73 17.92
CA THR A 147 11.69 7.52 18.03
C THR A 147 11.01 7.78 16.69
N THR A 148 11.36 8.87 16.02
CA THR A 148 10.87 9.17 14.67
C THR A 148 11.29 8.10 13.66
N LEU A 149 12.54 7.61 13.72
CA LEU A 149 13.02 6.53 12.85
C LEU A 149 12.19 5.26 13.03
N ARG A 150 11.92 4.85 14.28
CA ARG A 150 11.06 3.70 14.57
C ARG A 150 9.65 3.87 14.00
N TYR A 151 9.07 5.07 14.11
CA TYR A 151 7.77 5.37 13.51
C TYR A 151 7.81 5.22 11.99
N LEU A 152 8.81 5.82 11.32
CA LEU A 152 8.94 5.75 9.86
C LEU A 152 9.14 4.32 9.36
N LEU A 153 9.95 3.51 10.04
CA LEU A 153 10.16 2.10 9.69
C LEU A 153 8.88 1.28 9.82
N ASN A 154 8.06 1.52 10.85
CA ASN A 154 6.75 0.88 10.97
C ASN A 154 5.80 1.30 9.84
N THR A 155 5.77 2.59 9.52
CA THR A 155 4.98 3.12 8.39
C THR A 155 5.44 2.52 7.07
N GLN A 156 6.74 2.39 6.85
CA GLN A 156 7.33 1.74 5.67
C GLN A 156 6.81 0.31 5.53
N MET A 157 6.89 -0.50 6.59
CA MET A 157 6.41 -1.89 6.57
C MET A 157 4.91 -1.97 6.25
N GLN A 158 4.11 -1.03 6.78
CA GLN A 158 2.68 -0.97 6.49
C GLN A 158 2.41 -0.65 5.02
N GLN A 159 3.14 0.32 4.45
CA GLN A 159 3.04 0.66 3.03
C GLN A 159 3.41 -0.53 2.13
N GLU A 160 4.49 -1.25 2.44
CA GLU A 160 4.90 -2.44 1.68
C GLU A 160 3.82 -3.53 1.69
N ARG A 161 3.17 -3.76 2.84
CA ARG A 161 2.03 -4.67 2.94
C ARG A 161 0.87 -4.22 2.06
N GLU A 162 0.52 -2.93 2.09
CA GLU A 162 -0.57 -2.40 1.28
C GLU A 162 -0.27 -2.49 -0.22
N ILE A 163 0.96 -2.17 -0.64
CA ILE A 163 1.42 -2.33 -2.04
C ILE A 163 1.28 -3.78 -2.47
N ASN A 164 1.72 -4.74 -1.63
CA ASN A 164 1.59 -6.16 -1.93
C ASN A 164 0.13 -6.61 -2.07
N VAL A 165 -0.77 -6.12 -1.20
CA VAL A 165 -2.21 -6.38 -1.32
C VAL A 165 -2.74 -5.85 -2.65
N ARG A 166 -2.41 -4.61 -3.03
CA ARG A 166 -2.84 -4.03 -4.32
C ARG A 166 -2.27 -4.80 -5.51
N MET A 167 -1.01 -5.23 -5.43
CA MET A 167 -0.39 -6.07 -6.46
C MET A 167 -1.13 -7.40 -6.62
N ASN A 168 -1.51 -8.05 -5.51
CA ASN A 168 -2.30 -9.28 -5.56
C ASN A 168 -3.71 -9.03 -6.11
N SER A 169 -4.37 -7.95 -5.73
CA SER A 169 -5.68 -7.57 -6.31
C SER A 169 -5.58 -7.35 -7.82
N LEU A 170 -4.52 -6.69 -8.31
CA LEU A 170 -4.29 -6.52 -9.74
C LEU A 170 -4.06 -7.85 -10.44
N LYS A 171 -3.26 -8.75 -9.86
CA LYS A 171 -3.07 -10.09 -10.42
C LYS A 171 -4.41 -10.81 -10.61
N VAL A 172 -5.25 -10.83 -9.56
CA VAL A 172 -6.56 -11.48 -9.63
C VAL A 172 -7.45 -10.82 -10.68
N ASP A 173 -7.61 -9.50 -10.63
CA ASP A 173 -8.56 -8.82 -11.51
C ASP A 173 -8.07 -8.78 -12.97
N GLU A 174 -6.81 -8.39 -13.20
CA GLU A 174 -6.26 -8.13 -14.54
C GLU A 174 -5.72 -9.39 -15.23
N VAL A 175 -5.11 -10.32 -14.49
CA VAL A 175 -4.53 -11.53 -15.07
C VAL A 175 -5.52 -12.68 -15.00
N ASP A 176 -6.04 -13.00 -13.81
CA ASP A 176 -6.86 -14.20 -13.67
C ASP A 176 -8.28 -14.00 -14.22
N CYS A 177 -8.99 -12.97 -13.74
CA CYS A 177 -10.38 -12.72 -14.13
C CYS A 177 -10.51 -12.23 -15.57
N MET A 178 -9.76 -11.21 -15.98
CA MET A 178 -9.92 -10.65 -17.32
C MET A 178 -9.50 -11.62 -18.42
N SER A 179 -8.48 -12.47 -18.21
CA SER A 179 -8.14 -13.51 -19.20
C SER A 179 -9.25 -14.56 -19.35
N LEU A 180 -9.90 -14.97 -18.26
CA LEU A 180 -11.08 -15.86 -18.35
C LEU A 180 -12.23 -15.18 -19.09
N ARG A 181 -12.44 -13.89 -18.87
CA ARG A 181 -13.53 -13.13 -19.49
C ARG A 181 -13.31 -12.83 -20.97
N GLN A 182 -12.06 -12.71 -21.43
CA GLN A 182 -11.75 -12.63 -22.86
C GLN A 182 -12.23 -13.87 -23.64
N GLY A 183 -12.32 -15.02 -22.98
CA GLY A 183 -12.88 -16.24 -23.58
C GLY A 183 -14.42 -16.25 -23.70
N LEU A 184 -15.12 -15.23 -23.18
CA LEU A 184 -16.59 -15.14 -23.21
C LEU A 184 -17.12 -14.48 -24.50
N GLU A 185 -16.38 -14.52 -25.61
CA GLU A 185 -16.89 -14.04 -26.90
C GLU A 185 -18.00 -14.97 -27.41
N PHE A 186 -19.25 -14.56 -27.21
CA PHE A 186 -20.42 -15.27 -27.73
C PHE A 186 -20.58 -14.99 -29.22
N GLN A 187 -20.57 -16.03 -30.05
CA GLN A 187 -20.99 -15.92 -31.44
C GLN A 187 -22.49 -15.58 -31.49
N SER A 188 -22.85 -14.53 -32.21
CA SER A 188 -24.25 -14.21 -32.49
C SER A 188 -24.89 -15.36 -33.26
N PHE A 189 -26.06 -15.82 -32.79
CA PHE A 189 -26.91 -16.79 -33.48
C PHE A 189 -27.41 -16.26 -34.84
#